data_AF-A0A832F187-F1
#
_entry.id   AF-A0A832F187-F1
#
_cell.length_a   1.000
_cell.length_b   1.000
_cell.length_c   1.000
_cell.angle_alpha   90.00
_cell.angle_beta   90.00
_cell.angle_gamma   90.00
#
_symmetry.space_group_name_H-M   'P 1'
#
loop_
_entity.id
_entity.type
_entity.pdbx_description
1 polymer ?
#
loop_
_entity_poly.entity_id
_entity_poly.type
_entity_poly.pdbx_seq_one_letter_code
_entity_poly.pdbx_strand_id
1 'polypeptide(L)'
;MNPAPLHLDLASALPGDVVLAHTRGLFGRLIRFGTRSAWSHAAIIEMVGATPERTWVIQAEAKGVTRATLDQVAPGGYYAIVAAPNGLDRQRCLEWARSRVGRSTGS
;
A
#
# COMPACT_ATOMS: atom_id res chain seq x y z
N MET A 1 3.67 10.02 20.90
CA MET A 1 2.29 9.53 20.73
C MET A 1 2.28 8.49 19.62
N ASN A 2 1.86 7.26 19.90
CA ASN A 2 1.48 6.35 18.82
C ASN A 2 0.10 6.84 18.34
N PRO A 3 -0.06 7.24 17.06
CA PRO A 3 -1.39 7.51 16.56
C PRO A 3 -2.23 6.23 16.70
N ALA A 4 -3.51 6.40 17.08
CA ALA A 4 -4.46 5.30 17.09
C ALA A 4 -4.46 4.60 15.71
N PRO A 5 -4.67 3.28 15.63
CA PRO A 5 -4.76 2.59 14.35
C PRO A 5 -5.96 3.17 13.59
N LEU A 6 -5.67 4.07 12.66
CA LEU A 6 -6.68 4.65 11.81
C LEU A 6 -6.97 3.61 10.73
N HIS A 7 -7.82 2.63 11.02
CA HIS A 7 -8.39 1.77 9.98
C HIS A 7 -9.29 2.66 9.12
N LEU A 8 -8.69 3.35 8.15
CA LEU A 8 -9.45 4.15 7.19
C LEU A 8 -10.35 3.21 6.39
N ASP A 9 -11.62 3.60 6.36
CA ASP A 9 -12.77 2.79 6.00
C ASP A 9 -12.66 2.22 4.58
N LEU A 10 -12.41 0.91 4.51
CA LEU A 10 -12.42 0.13 3.27
C LEU A 10 -13.74 0.30 2.50
N ALA A 11 -14.85 0.66 3.15
CA ALA A 11 -16.13 0.87 2.49
C ALA A 11 -16.10 2.01 1.46
N SER A 12 -15.17 2.96 1.60
CA SER A 12 -15.02 4.10 0.70
C SER A 12 -13.86 3.97 -0.30
N ALA A 13 -13.05 2.91 -0.17
CA ALA A 13 -11.87 2.72 -0.98
C ALA A 13 -12.23 2.33 -2.42
N LEU A 14 -11.43 2.76 -3.37
CA LEU A 14 -11.55 2.42 -4.78
C LEU A 14 -10.24 1.85 -5.34
N PRO A 15 -10.29 0.97 -6.35
CA PRO A 15 -9.11 0.63 -7.13
C PRO A 15 -8.40 1.88 -7.66
N GLY A 16 -7.09 1.93 -7.50
CA GLY A 16 -6.25 3.08 -7.83
C GLY A 16 -5.96 4.03 -6.66
N ASP A 17 -6.66 3.89 -5.53
CA ASP A 17 -6.29 4.59 -4.30
C ASP A 17 -4.98 4.05 -3.73
N VAL A 18 -4.34 4.83 -2.87
CA VAL A 18 -3.03 4.52 -2.29
C VAL A 18 -3.16 4.11 -0.84
N VAL A 19 -2.52 3.00 -0.48
CA VAL A 19 -2.33 2.58 0.90
C VAL A 19 -1.01 3.12 1.39
N LEU A 20 -1.00 3.83 2.53
CA LEU A 20 0.19 4.20 3.27
C LEU A 20 0.28 3.34 4.53
N ALA A 21 1.37 2.61 4.70
CA ALA A 21 1.52 1.64 5.79
C ALA A 21 2.60 2.05 6.79
N HIS A 22 2.27 1.85 8.07
CA HIS A 22 3.19 1.92 9.19
C HIS A 22 3.53 0.51 9.67
N THR A 23 4.71 0.00 9.31
CA THR A 23 5.14 -1.36 9.68
C THR A 23 5.99 -1.35 10.96
N ARG A 24 5.91 -2.41 11.79
CA ARG A 24 6.69 -2.50 13.03
C ARG A 24 8.12 -3.07 12.85
N GLY A 25 8.46 -3.52 11.65
CA GLY A 25 9.78 -4.10 11.35
C GLY A 25 10.94 -3.09 11.36
N LEU A 26 12.17 -3.61 11.44
CA LEU A 26 13.40 -2.81 11.49
C LEU A 26 13.55 -1.85 10.30
N PHE A 27 13.31 -2.33 9.08
CA PHE A 27 13.37 -1.50 7.88
C PHE A 27 12.32 -0.38 7.90
N GLY A 28 11.11 -0.67 8.36
CA GLY A 28 10.07 0.35 8.50
C GLY A 28 10.48 1.46 9.47
N ARG A 29 11.12 1.09 10.59
CA ARG A 29 11.65 2.07 11.56
C ARG A 29 12.74 2.95 10.96
N LEU A 30 13.66 2.37 10.18
CA LEU A 30 14.73 3.11 9.50
C LEU A 30 14.16 4.10 8.47
N ILE A 31 13.21 3.67 7.63
CA ILE A 31 12.57 4.54 6.64
C ILE A 31 11.88 5.72 7.33
N ARG A 32 11.10 5.47 8.38
CA ARG A 32 10.43 6.55 9.12
C ARG A 32 11.40 7.54 9.75
N PHE A 33 12.49 7.03 10.32
CA PHE A 33 13.54 7.89 10.88
C PHE A 33 14.20 8.75 9.80
N GLY A 34 14.61 8.16 8.67
CA GLY A 34 15.28 8.88 7.59
C GLY A 34 14.38 9.88 6.85
N THR A 35 13.12 9.53 6.64
CA THR A 35 12.14 10.39 5.95
C THR A 35 11.42 11.38 6.86
N ARG A 36 11.61 11.28 8.19
CA ARG A 36 10.85 12.01 9.21
C ARG A 36 9.33 11.89 9.01
N SER A 37 8.88 10.73 8.54
CA SER A 37 7.47 10.42 8.25
C SER A 37 6.93 9.35 9.19
N ALA A 38 5.62 9.37 9.42
CA ALA A 38 4.93 8.28 10.11
C ALA A 38 4.78 7.03 9.22
N TRP A 39 4.99 7.15 7.91
CA TRP A 39 4.75 6.10 6.93
C TRP A 39 6.06 5.47 6.46
N SER A 40 6.07 4.16 6.30
CA SER A 40 7.25 3.38 5.92
C SER A 40 7.12 2.65 4.59
N HIS A 41 5.90 2.57 4.06
CA HIS A 41 5.63 1.81 2.85
C HIS A 41 4.37 2.35 2.17
N ALA A 42 4.26 2.14 0.85
CA ALA A 42 3.11 2.53 0.07
C ALA A 42 2.78 1.45 -0.97
N ALA A 43 1.49 1.26 -1.22
CA ALA A 43 0.97 0.32 -2.22
C ALA A 43 -0.25 0.92 -2.92
N ILE A 44 -0.59 0.42 -4.11
CA ILE A 44 -1.81 0.82 -4.82
C ILE A 44 -2.88 -0.25 -4.67
N ILE A 45 -4.11 0.15 -4.37
CA ILE A 45 -5.26 -0.77 -4.29
C ILE A 45 -5.58 -1.24 -5.70
N GLU A 46 -5.49 -2.55 -5.92
CA GLU A 46 -5.87 -3.16 -7.19
C GLU A 46 -7.33 -3.60 -7.20
N MET A 47 -7.81 -4.13 -6.08
CA MET A 47 -9.17 -4.64 -5.92
C MET A 47 -9.61 -4.50 -4.47
N VAL A 48 -10.80 -3.96 -4.26
CA VAL A 48 -11.39 -3.76 -2.93
C VAL A 48 -12.29 -4.94 -2.59
N GLY A 49 -12.04 -5.57 -1.44
CA GLY A 49 -12.91 -6.57 -0.85
C GLY A 49 -13.57 -6.04 0.42
N ALA A 50 -14.51 -6.81 0.97
CA ALA A 50 -15.19 -6.44 2.22
C ALA A 50 -14.28 -6.45 3.45
N THR A 51 -13.09 -7.04 3.36
CA THR A 51 -12.12 -7.14 4.46
C THR A 51 -10.69 -6.89 3.95
N PRO A 52 -9.71 -6.61 4.84
CA PRO A 52 -8.30 -6.45 4.45
C PRO A 52 -7.73 -7.68 3.73
N GLU A 53 -8.08 -8.89 4.17
CA GLU A 53 -7.63 -10.18 3.59
C GLU A 53 -8.23 -10.43 2.20
N ARG A 54 -9.28 -9.67 1.84
CA ARG A 54 -9.94 -9.72 0.52
C ARG A 54 -9.64 -8.49 -0.33
N THR A 55 -8.85 -7.55 0.19
CA THR A 55 -8.43 -6.34 -0.52
C THR A 55 -7.02 -6.56 -1.05
N TRP A 56 -6.86 -6.53 -2.36
CA TRP A 56 -5.59 -6.77 -3.03
C TRP A 56 -4.91 -5.46 -3.39
N VAL A 57 -3.60 -5.42 -3.16
CA VAL A 57 -2.75 -4.31 -3.53
C VAL A 57 -1.61 -4.77 -4.43
N ILE A 58 -1.06 -3.83 -5.19
CA ILE A 58 0.24 -3.98 -5.85
C ILE A 58 1.25 -3.14 -5.08
N GLN A 59 2.36 -3.76 -4.69
CA GLN A 59 3.41 -3.13 -3.90
C GLN A 59 4.79 -3.37 -4.50
N ALA A 60 5.72 -2.47 -4.20
CA ALA A 60 7.12 -2.61 -4.55
C ALA A 60 7.93 -2.95 -3.30
N GLU A 61 8.53 -4.13 -3.29
CA GLU A 61 9.38 -4.62 -2.20
C GLU A 61 10.82 -4.74 -2.70
N ALA A 62 11.75 -4.97 -1.76
CA ALA A 62 13.18 -5.11 -2.10
C ALA A 62 13.45 -6.19 -3.17
N LYS A 63 12.60 -7.23 -3.25
CA LYS A 63 12.73 -8.34 -4.20
C LYS A 63 12.03 -8.08 -5.55
N GLY A 64 11.21 -7.04 -5.65
CA GLY A 64 10.44 -6.74 -6.87
C GLY A 64 9.02 -6.27 -6.58
N VAL A 65 8.24 -6.15 -7.66
CA VAL A 65 6.83 -5.75 -7.59
C VAL A 65 5.94 -6.98 -7.47
N THR A 66 5.13 -7.03 -6.41
CA THR A 66 4.30 -8.17 -6.05
C THR A 66 2.85 -7.75 -5.83
N ARG A 67 1.95 -8.74 -5.87
CA ARG A 67 0.58 -8.61 -5.38
C ARG A 67 0.51 -9.21 -3.98
N ALA A 68 -0.21 -8.55 -3.08
CA ALA A 68 -0.46 -9.02 -1.73
C ALA A 68 -1.83 -8.56 -1.25
N THR A 69 -2.34 -9.19 -0.20
CA THR A 69 -3.54 -8.73 0.50
C THR A 69 -3.16 -7.61 1.49
N LEU A 70 -4.12 -6.73 1.81
CA LEU A 70 -3.85 -5.53 2.60
C LEU A 70 -3.34 -5.85 4.02
N ASP A 71 -3.77 -6.96 4.61
CA ASP A 71 -3.29 -7.46 5.91
C ASP A 71 -1.79 -7.83 5.89
N GLN A 72 -1.25 -8.24 4.73
CA GLN A 72 0.15 -8.60 4.55
C GLN A 72 1.07 -7.39 4.38
N VAL A 73 0.54 -6.23 4.01
CA VAL A 73 1.32 -5.00 3.76
C VAL A 73 1.79 -4.35 5.06
N ALA A 74 0.96 -4.43 6.11
CA ALA A 74 1.24 -3.82 7.41
C ALA A 74 1.13 -4.85 8.56
N PRO A 75 1.97 -5.91 8.58
CA PRO A 75 1.85 -6.97 9.56
C PRO A 75 2.10 -6.43 10.97
N GLY A 76 1.05 -6.51 11.81
CA GLY A 76 1.04 -5.92 13.14
C GLY A 76 1.22 -4.40 13.13
N GLY A 77 0.88 -3.71 12.05
CA GLY A 77 0.98 -2.26 11.90
C GLY A 77 -0.39 -1.59 11.84
N TYR A 78 -0.43 -0.43 11.19
CA TYR A 78 -1.67 0.21 10.74
C TYR A 78 -1.43 0.82 9.36
N TYR A 79 -2.50 1.14 8.64
CA TYR A 79 -2.43 1.76 7.33
C TYR A 79 -3.50 2.83 7.18
N ALA A 80 -3.26 3.80 6.29
CA ALA A 80 -4.22 4.77 5.83
C ALA A 80 -4.50 4.56 4.34
N ILE A 81 -5.74 4.81 3.91
CA ILE A 81 -6.11 4.85 2.49
C ILE A 81 -6.22 6.31 2.08
N VAL A 82 -5.54 6.67 1.00
CA VAL A 82 -5.53 8.00 0.41
C VAL A 82 -6.20 7.90 -0.96
N ALA A 83 -7.27 8.65 -1.14
CA ALA A 83 -8.01 8.70 -2.40
C ALA A 83 -7.09 9.15 -3.54
N ALA A 84 -7.23 8.50 -4.70
CA ALA A 84 -6.57 8.93 -5.91
C ALA A 84 -6.96 10.38 -6.27
N PRO A 85 -6.05 11.17 -6.85
CA PRO A 85 -6.35 12.53 -7.31
C PRO A 85 -7.54 12.57 -8.29
N ASN A 86 -8.32 13.64 -8.23
CA ASN A 86 -9.39 13.88 -9.19
C ASN A 86 -8.85 13.93 -10.62
N GLY A 87 -9.55 13.29 -11.56
CA GLY A 87 -9.16 13.22 -12.97
C GLY A 87 -8.07 12.18 -13.29
N LEU A 88 -7.60 11.40 -12.31
CA LEU A 88 -6.73 10.26 -12.58
C LEU A 88 -7.46 9.20 -13.42
N ASP A 89 -6.87 8.81 -14.55
CA ASP A 89 -7.26 7.60 -15.27
C ASP A 89 -6.82 6.36 -14.48
N ARG A 90 -7.72 5.91 -13.60
CA ARG A 90 -7.51 4.75 -12.73
C ARG A 90 -7.23 3.48 -13.53
N GLN A 91 -7.93 3.28 -14.65
CA GLN A 91 -7.77 2.08 -15.45
C GLN A 91 -6.35 2.01 -16.02
N ARG A 92 -5.89 3.07 -16.68
CA ARG A 92 -4.55 3.13 -17.24
C ARG A 92 -3.46 3.03 -16.17
N CYS A 93 -3.69 3.63 -15.00
CA CYS A 93 -2.79 3.52 -13.85
C CYS A 93 -2.67 2.06 -13.38
N LEU A 94 -3.78 1.35 -13.23
CA LEU A 94 -3.81 -0.04 -12.80
C LEU A 94 -3.25 -0.99 -13.86
N GLU A 95 -3.53 -0.76 -15.14
CA GLU A 95 -2.91 -1.50 -16.25
C GLU A 95 -1.38 -1.38 -16.21
N TRP A 96 -0.87 -0.16 -16.01
CA TRP A 96 0.55 0.07 -15.83
C TRP A 96 1.09 -0.66 -14.60
N ALA A 97 0.44 -0.53 -13.44
CA ALA A 97 0.88 -1.16 -12.20
C ALA A 97 0.93 -2.70 -12.33
N ARG A 98 -0.10 -3.30 -12.95
CA ARG A 98 -0.15 -4.74 -13.25
C ARG A 98 0.98 -5.16 -14.17
N SER A 99 1.34 -4.35 -15.17
CA SER A 99 2.47 -4.63 -16.08
C SER A 99 3.83 -4.67 -15.38
N ARG A 100 3.92 -4.15 -14.15
CA ARG A 100 5.16 -4.17 -13.36
C ARG A 100 5.28 -5.39 -12.46
N VAL A 101 4.18 -6.08 -12.13
CA VAL A 101 4.20 -7.27 -11.28
C VAL A 101 5.15 -8.32 -11.85
N GLY A 102 6.01 -8.89 -11.00
CA GLY A 102 7.05 -9.84 -11.39
C GLY A 102 8.37 -9.21 -11.83
N ARG A 103 8.46 -7.88 -11.98
CA ARG A 103 9.75 -7.21 -12.17
C ARG A 103 10.56 -7.25 -10.88
N SER A 104 11.75 -7.84 -10.94
CA SER A 104 12.75 -7.77 -9.88
C SER A 104 13.55 -6.47 -9.95
N THR A 105 14.20 -6.11 -8.85
CA THR A 105 15.12 -4.98 -8.74
C THR A 105 16.53 -5.30 -9.26
N GLY A 106 16.69 -6.33 -10.09
CA GLY A 106 17.99 -6.78 -10.62
C GLY A 106 17.93 -7.20 -12.09
N SER A 107 18.57 -6.39 -12.93
CA SER A 107 19.22 -6.77 -14.20
C SER A 107 20.58 -6.09 -14.21
#